data_AF-A0A151HJA8-F1
#
_entry.id   AF-A0A151HJA8-F1
#
_cell.length_a   1.000
_cell.length_b   1.000
_cell.length_c   1.000
_cell.angle_alpha   90.00
_cell.angle_beta   90.00
_cell.angle_gamma   90.00
#
_symmetry.space_group_name_H-M   'P 1'
#
loop_
_entity.id
_entity.type
_entity.pdbx_description
1 polymer ?
#
loop_
_entity_poly.entity_id
_entity_poly.type
_entity_poly.pdbx_seq_one_letter_code
_entity_poly.pdbx_strand_id
1 'polypeptide(L)'
;CLVACEEWAKAREVAAGVPDLVSFVEEAHRQKLISSRDLEALLALGDTSSVTEIAASEGAWKNVLLVAQKNAPQTVPEILNAYCTTLLGEGREEEAADVFLQFTNSLDREESLALCGEIARSLFAVQAKAEDRRRHLLSVKRLLRMRVSAERGDNKPPELCIGAVANAAEPIEEIEKQMRKCLLVSHYLLVLDTVENHSQEGLSQTAARTAVALLRYAKEIRSDEAFYRAGQLCKKAGWTGMAFFFWNR
;
A
#
# COMPACT_ATOMS: atom_id res chain seq x y z
N CYS A 1 18.70 -39.82 -19.61
CA CYS A 1 20.17 -39.68 -19.48
C CYS A 1 20.61 -38.22 -19.44
N LEU A 2 20.29 -37.38 -20.44
CA LEU A 2 20.72 -35.97 -20.48
C LEU A 2 20.21 -35.14 -19.28
N VAL A 3 18.96 -35.33 -18.86
CA VAL A 3 18.36 -34.69 -17.65
C VAL A 3 19.10 -35.10 -16.36
N ALA A 4 19.58 -36.34 -16.28
CA ALA A 4 20.35 -36.82 -15.12
C ALA A 4 21.81 -36.34 -15.13
N CYS A 5 22.32 -35.88 -16.28
CA CYS A 5 23.67 -35.34 -16.45
C CYS A 5 23.72 -33.80 -16.40
N GLU A 6 22.60 -33.15 -16.05
CA GLU A 6 22.49 -31.68 -15.93
C GLU A 6 22.81 -30.90 -17.24
N GLU A 7 22.79 -31.57 -18.40
CA GLU A 7 22.99 -30.93 -19.70
C GLU A 7 21.64 -30.46 -20.30
N TRP A 8 21.10 -29.37 -19.75
CA TRP A 8 19.77 -28.86 -20.09
C TRP A 8 19.65 -28.30 -21.51
N ALA A 9 20.71 -27.69 -22.04
CA ALA A 9 20.73 -27.17 -23.41
C ALA A 9 20.55 -28.28 -24.45
N LYS A 10 21.30 -29.37 -24.31
CA LYS A 10 21.21 -30.54 -25.22
C LYS A 10 19.91 -31.33 -24.98
N ALA A 11 19.44 -31.38 -23.74
CA ALA A 11 18.15 -32.00 -23.43
C ALA A 11 16.98 -31.26 -24.12
N ARG A 12 17.01 -29.92 -24.17
CA ARG A 12 16.02 -29.11 -24.90
C ARG A 12 16.11 -29.30 -26.41
N GLU A 13 17.31 -29.36 -26.99
CA GLU A 13 17.50 -29.61 -28.43
C GLU A 13 16.95 -30.98 -28.85
N VAL A 14 17.18 -32.02 -28.04
CA VAL A 14 16.66 -33.37 -28.31
C VAL A 14 15.14 -33.44 -28.09
N ALA A 15 14.61 -32.68 -27.13
CA ALA A 15 13.18 -32.62 -26.85
C ALA A 15 12.39 -31.79 -27.87
N ALA A 16 13.03 -30.88 -28.64
CA ALA A 16 12.37 -29.96 -29.56
C ALA A 16 11.48 -30.62 -30.62
N GLY A 17 11.67 -31.92 -30.90
CA GLY A 17 10.85 -32.70 -31.83
C GLY A 17 9.56 -33.30 -31.23
N VAL A 18 9.39 -33.32 -29.91
CA VAL A 18 8.23 -33.95 -29.24
C VAL A 18 7.73 -33.07 -28.10
N PRO A 19 6.51 -32.49 -28.20
CA PRO A 19 5.96 -31.57 -27.19
C PRO A 19 5.93 -32.13 -25.77
N ASP A 20 5.58 -33.41 -25.60
CA ASP A 20 5.49 -34.07 -24.28
C ASP A 20 6.86 -34.24 -23.59
N LEU A 21 7.95 -34.28 -24.37
CA LEU A 21 9.31 -34.36 -23.84
C LEU A 21 9.85 -32.99 -23.47
N VAL A 22 9.39 -31.92 -24.13
CA VAL A 22 9.76 -30.53 -23.78
C VAL A 22 9.23 -30.18 -22.40
N SER A 23 7.94 -30.43 -22.14
CA SER A 23 7.34 -30.17 -20.83
C SER A 23 8.02 -30.97 -19.72
N PHE A 24 8.34 -32.24 -19.97
CA PHE A 24 9.05 -33.08 -19.00
C PHE A 24 10.46 -32.57 -18.67
N VAL A 25 11.22 -32.11 -19.67
CA VAL A 25 12.57 -31.55 -19.46
C VAL A 25 12.49 -30.21 -18.72
N GLU A 26 11.48 -29.38 -19.01
CA GLU A 26 11.24 -28.12 -18.33
C GLU A 26 10.80 -28.30 -16.87
N GLU A 27 9.90 -29.25 -16.59
CA GLU A 27 9.49 -29.61 -15.24
C GLU A 27 10.65 -30.21 -14.43
N ALA A 28 11.47 -31.08 -15.02
CA ALA A 28 12.65 -31.63 -14.37
C ALA A 28 13.72 -30.56 -14.09
N HIS A 29 13.90 -29.60 -15.01
CA HIS A 29 14.77 -28.45 -14.81
C HIS A 29 14.24 -27.55 -13.69
N ARG A 30 12.93 -27.28 -13.66
CA ARG A 30 12.27 -26.51 -12.59
C ARG A 30 12.44 -27.18 -11.23
N GLN A 31 12.19 -28.48 -11.12
CA GLN A 31 12.38 -29.22 -9.86
C GLN A 31 13.83 -29.19 -9.39
N LYS A 32 14.79 -29.29 -10.31
CA LYS A 32 16.21 -29.13 -9.97
C LYS A 32 16.51 -27.73 -9.49
N LEU A 33 16.02 -26.70 -10.17
CA LEU A 33 16.20 -25.30 -9.79
C LEU A 33 15.57 -24.98 -8.43
N ILE A 34 14.43 -25.58 -8.11
CA ILE A 34 13.81 -25.53 -6.77
C ILE A 34 14.74 -26.19 -5.74
N SER A 35 15.33 -27.35 -6.07
CA SER A 35 16.26 -28.04 -5.18
C SER A 35 17.61 -27.31 -5.01
N SER A 36 18.09 -26.62 -6.05
CA SER A 36 19.35 -25.86 -6.04
C SER A 36 19.17 -24.41 -5.59
N ARG A 37 17.91 -23.96 -5.40
CA ARG A 37 17.52 -22.62 -4.94
C ARG A 37 18.06 -21.47 -5.78
N ASP A 38 18.16 -21.69 -7.09
CA ASP A 38 18.65 -20.66 -8.00
C ASP A 38 17.50 -19.72 -8.40
N LEU A 39 17.32 -18.67 -7.60
CA LEU A 39 16.28 -17.65 -7.79
C LEU A 39 16.43 -16.88 -9.10
N GLU A 40 17.67 -16.67 -9.57
CA GLU A 40 17.92 -15.91 -10.81
C GLU A 40 17.49 -16.70 -12.03
N ALA A 41 17.83 -17.99 -12.07
CA ALA A 41 17.41 -18.88 -13.14
C ALA A 41 15.89 -19.12 -13.14
N LEU A 42 15.24 -19.22 -11.97
CA LEU A 42 13.78 -19.34 -11.87
C LEU A 42 13.06 -18.08 -12.36
N LEU A 43 13.56 -16.90 -12.00
CA LEU A 43 13.01 -15.62 -12.48
C LEU A 43 13.23 -15.43 -13.98
N ALA A 44 14.36 -15.89 -14.52
CA ALA A 44 14.62 -15.86 -15.97
C ALA A 44 13.69 -16.79 -16.77
N LEU A 45 13.20 -17.88 -16.14
CA LEU A 45 12.19 -18.77 -16.72
C LEU A 45 10.76 -18.21 -16.60
N GLY A 46 10.55 -17.13 -15.82
CA GLY A 46 9.23 -16.56 -15.58
C GLY A 46 8.40 -17.31 -14.54
N ASP A 47 9.00 -18.23 -13.78
CA ASP A 47 8.32 -19.05 -12.78
C ASP A 47 8.14 -18.28 -11.46
N THR A 48 7.20 -17.32 -11.45
CA THR A 48 6.90 -16.50 -10.27
C THR A 48 6.30 -17.31 -9.12
N SER A 49 5.54 -18.37 -9.41
CA SER A 49 4.89 -19.23 -8.40
C SER A 49 5.89 -20.02 -7.56
N SER A 50 6.88 -20.67 -8.18
CA SER A 50 7.90 -21.41 -7.44
C SER A 50 8.80 -20.47 -6.63
N VAL A 51 9.07 -19.27 -7.16
CA VAL A 51 9.85 -18.24 -6.45
C VAL A 51 9.09 -17.73 -5.22
N THR A 52 7.78 -17.49 -5.32
CA THR A 52 6.97 -17.04 -4.17
C THR A 52 6.81 -18.12 -3.11
N GLU A 53 6.68 -19.40 -3.49
CA GLU A 53 6.64 -20.52 -2.54
C GLU A 53 7.96 -20.69 -1.78
N ILE A 54 9.10 -20.61 -2.48
CA ILE A 54 10.42 -20.65 -1.85
C ILE A 54 10.59 -19.46 -0.90
N ALA A 55 10.23 -18.26 -1.35
CA ALA A 55 10.27 -17.05 -0.53
C ALA A 55 9.40 -17.15 0.73
N ALA A 56 8.21 -17.75 0.61
CA ALA A 56 7.30 -18.00 1.73
C ALA A 56 7.89 -18.97 2.74
N SER A 57 8.58 -20.02 2.29
CA SER A 57 9.17 -21.03 3.16
C SER A 57 10.41 -20.53 3.94
N GLU A 58 11.19 -19.62 3.35
CA GLU A 58 12.42 -19.09 3.95
C GLU A 58 12.23 -17.75 4.66
N GLY A 59 11.12 -17.05 4.41
CA GLY A 59 10.88 -15.69 4.88
C GLY A 59 11.77 -14.63 4.21
N ALA A 60 12.52 -15.00 3.16
CA ALA A 60 13.53 -14.15 2.50
C ALA A 60 12.97 -13.25 1.39
N TRP A 61 11.72 -12.79 1.53
CA TRP A 61 10.98 -12.02 0.52
C TRP A 61 11.69 -10.76 0.02
N LYS A 62 12.34 -10.00 0.92
CA LYS A 62 13.04 -8.76 0.55
C LYS A 62 14.19 -9.00 -0.42
N ASN A 63 14.92 -10.11 -0.24
CA ASN A 63 16.04 -10.46 -1.12
C ASN A 63 15.53 -10.86 -2.50
N VAL A 64 14.45 -11.65 -2.54
CA VAL A 64 13.79 -12.09 -3.78
C VAL A 64 13.29 -10.89 -4.58
N LEU A 65 12.64 -9.92 -3.93
CA LEU A 65 12.18 -8.70 -4.59
C LEU A 65 13.33 -7.86 -5.14
N LEU A 66 14.46 -7.78 -4.44
CA LEU A 66 15.63 -7.03 -4.89
C LEU A 66 16.32 -7.70 -6.09
N VAL A 67 16.38 -9.03 -6.11
CA VAL A 67 16.87 -9.81 -7.26
C VAL A 67 15.91 -9.68 -8.45
N ALA A 68 14.60 -9.78 -8.22
CA ALA A 68 13.59 -9.58 -9.25
C ALA A 68 13.66 -8.17 -9.84
N GLN A 69 13.84 -7.13 -9.02
CA GLN A 69 13.97 -5.76 -9.51
C GLN A 69 15.16 -5.57 -10.45
N LYS A 70 16.27 -6.29 -10.23
CA LYS A 70 17.48 -6.20 -11.06
C LYS A 70 17.38 -7.01 -12.35
N ASN A 71 16.86 -8.23 -12.25
CA ASN A 71 16.95 -9.23 -13.31
C ASN A 71 15.65 -9.36 -14.13
N ALA A 72 14.49 -9.11 -13.52
CA ALA A 72 13.17 -9.31 -14.12
C ALA A 72 12.14 -8.32 -13.54
N PRO A 73 12.20 -7.02 -13.85
CA PRO A 73 11.32 -6.01 -13.28
C PRO A 73 9.82 -6.27 -13.54
N GLN A 74 9.50 -7.02 -14.61
CA GLN A 74 8.13 -7.39 -14.98
C GLN A 74 7.45 -8.36 -14.00
N THR A 75 8.20 -9.15 -13.23
CA THR A 75 7.65 -10.14 -12.27
C THR A 75 7.52 -9.58 -10.86
N VAL A 76 8.09 -8.39 -10.59
CA VAL A 76 8.03 -7.71 -9.29
C VAL A 76 6.60 -7.50 -8.78
N PRO A 77 5.60 -7.07 -9.59
CA PRO A 77 4.24 -6.85 -9.12
C PRO A 77 3.59 -8.12 -8.56
N GLU A 78 3.76 -9.26 -9.25
CA GLU A 78 3.18 -10.55 -8.84
C GLU A 78 3.78 -11.04 -7.52
N ILE A 79 5.11 -10.95 -7.39
CA ILE A 79 5.84 -11.35 -6.18
C ILE A 79 5.48 -10.41 -5.02
N LEU A 80 5.40 -9.11 -5.28
CA LEU A 80 5.00 -8.10 -4.29
C LEU A 80 3.57 -8.35 -3.81
N ASN A 81 2.65 -8.71 -4.72
CA ASN A 81 1.28 -9.06 -4.37
C ASN A 81 1.21 -10.29 -3.46
N ALA A 82 1.93 -11.36 -3.81
CA ALA A 82 2.01 -12.56 -2.96
C ALA A 82 2.61 -12.24 -1.57
N TYR A 83 3.62 -11.38 -1.51
CA TYR A 83 4.22 -11.01 -0.23
C TYR A 83 3.31 -10.11 0.62
N CYS A 84 2.67 -9.10 0.04
CA CYS A 84 1.76 -8.25 0.79
C CYS A 84 0.52 -9.03 1.28
N THR A 85 -0.02 -9.95 0.48
CA THR A 85 -1.17 -10.78 0.90
C THR A 85 -0.81 -11.71 2.05
N THR A 86 0.39 -12.30 2.06
CA THR A 86 0.87 -13.10 3.20
C THR A 86 1.04 -12.24 4.46
N LEU A 87 1.64 -11.05 4.35
CA LEU A 87 1.78 -10.11 5.47
C LEU A 87 0.43 -9.63 6.02
N LEU A 88 -0.55 -9.38 5.16
CA LEU A 88 -1.92 -9.03 5.58
C LEU A 88 -2.59 -10.20 6.33
N GLY A 89 -2.36 -11.45 5.90
CA GLY A 89 -2.84 -12.64 6.61
C GLY A 89 -2.20 -12.83 7.99
N GLU A 90 -0.94 -12.40 8.16
CA GLU A 90 -0.22 -12.42 9.43
C GLU A 90 -0.59 -11.26 10.39
N GLY A 91 -1.38 -10.28 9.93
CA GLY A 91 -1.68 -9.06 10.71
C GLY A 91 -0.47 -8.13 10.86
N ARG A 92 0.41 -8.10 9.84
CA ARG A 92 1.60 -7.24 9.76
C ARG A 92 1.40 -6.15 8.70
N GLU A 93 0.33 -5.38 8.86
CA GLU A 93 -0.10 -4.39 7.86
C GLU A 93 0.90 -3.23 7.70
N GLU A 94 1.60 -2.84 8.76
CA GLU A 94 2.66 -1.82 8.69
C GLU A 94 3.79 -2.24 7.75
N GLU A 95 4.29 -3.46 7.92
CA GLU A 95 5.36 -4.00 7.11
C GLU A 95 4.92 -4.18 5.66
N ALA A 96 3.66 -4.61 5.46
CA ALA A 96 3.06 -4.72 4.13
C ALA A 96 3.07 -3.36 3.41
N ALA A 97 2.67 -2.28 4.10
CA ALA A 97 2.65 -0.95 3.53
C ALA A 97 4.05 -0.39 3.26
N ASP A 98 5.00 -0.60 4.17
CA ASP A 98 6.38 -0.13 3.99
C ASP A 98 7.06 -0.82 2.83
N VAL A 99 6.91 -2.14 2.71
CA VAL A 99 7.44 -2.90 1.57
C VAL A 99 6.75 -2.43 0.28
N PHE A 100 5.43 -2.33 0.28
CA PHE A 100 4.69 -1.87 -0.89
C PHE A 100 5.20 -0.49 -1.36
N LEU A 101 5.31 0.49 -0.45
CA LEU A 101 5.83 1.83 -0.74
C LEU A 101 7.29 1.86 -1.22
N GLN A 102 8.11 0.87 -0.87
CA GLN A 102 9.49 0.77 -1.35
C GLN A 102 9.57 0.31 -2.81
N PHE A 103 8.67 -0.57 -3.23
CA PHE A 103 8.69 -1.18 -4.56
C PHE A 103 7.67 -0.56 -5.54
N THR A 104 6.92 0.49 -5.15
CA THR A 104 5.90 1.11 -6.03
C THR A 104 6.43 1.82 -7.26
N ASN A 105 7.71 2.20 -7.31
CA ASN A 105 8.26 2.96 -8.45
C ASN A 105 8.30 2.14 -9.76
N SER A 106 7.99 0.83 -9.71
CA SER A 106 7.94 -0.06 -10.87
C SER A 106 6.52 -0.58 -11.20
N LEU A 107 5.46 -0.03 -10.59
CA LEU A 107 4.11 -0.57 -10.69
C LEU A 107 3.23 0.25 -11.67
N ASP A 108 3.26 -0.13 -12.95
CA ASP A 108 2.25 0.26 -13.93
C ASP A 108 1.18 -0.84 -14.04
N ARG A 109 0.27 -0.98 -13.06
CA ARG A 109 -0.88 -1.89 -13.23
C ARG A 109 -2.03 -1.68 -12.25
N GLU A 110 -3.25 -1.86 -12.74
CA GLU A 110 -4.51 -1.92 -11.98
C GLU A 110 -4.44 -2.84 -10.74
N GLU A 111 -3.69 -3.94 -10.83
CA GLU A 111 -3.47 -4.89 -9.72
C GLU A 111 -2.80 -4.24 -8.50
N SER A 112 -1.85 -3.33 -8.74
CA SER A 112 -1.18 -2.58 -7.66
C SER A 112 -2.13 -1.60 -6.98
N LEU A 113 -3.14 -1.09 -7.71
CA LEU A 113 -4.17 -0.19 -7.15
C LEU A 113 -5.14 -0.97 -6.27
N ALA A 114 -5.53 -2.20 -6.66
CA ALA A 114 -6.35 -3.09 -5.85
C ALA A 114 -5.67 -3.38 -4.51
N LEU A 115 -4.40 -3.81 -4.55
CA LEU A 115 -3.62 -4.09 -3.34
C LEU A 115 -3.39 -2.85 -2.47
N CYS A 116 -3.08 -1.69 -3.07
CA CYS A 116 -3.04 -0.40 -2.35
C CYS A 116 -4.29 -0.20 -1.49
N GLY A 117 -5.45 -0.49 -2.08
CA GLY A 117 -6.74 -0.32 -1.44
C GLY A 117 -6.98 -1.28 -0.28
N GLU A 118 -6.53 -2.53 -0.41
CA GLU A 118 -6.60 -3.55 0.64
C GLU A 118 -5.68 -3.23 1.82
N ILE A 119 -4.44 -2.85 1.54
CA ILE A 119 -3.47 -2.44 2.58
C ILE A 119 -3.99 -1.17 3.27
N ALA A 120 -4.49 -0.18 2.54
CA ALA A 120 -5.01 1.04 3.14
C ALA A 120 -6.25 0.79 4.02
N ARG A 121 -7.17 -0.10 3.60
CA ARG A 121 -8.35 -0.46 4.41
C ARG A 121 -7.98 -1.21 5.68
N SER A 122 -7.11 -2.21 5.58
CA SER A 122 -6.66 -2.98 6.74
C SER A 122 -5.94 -2.08 7.73
N LEU A 123 -5.00 -1.26 7.26
CA LEU A 123 -4.31 -0.27 8.08
C LEU A 123 -5.24 0.75 8.76
N PHE A 124 -6.28 1.21 8.07
CA PHE A 124 -7.23 2.16 8.64
C PHE A 124 -8.15 1.50 9.68
N ALA A 125 -8.45 0.21 9.52
CA ALA A 125 -9.25 -0.56 10.45
C ALA A 125 -8.48 -0.93 11.73
N VAL A 126 -7.16 -1.09 11.65
CA VAL A 126 -6.31 -1.37 12.81
C VAL A 126 -6.37 -0.18 13.77
N GLN A 127 -6.87 -0.42 14.99
CA GLN A 127 -6.81 0.55 16.08
C GLN A 127 -5.38 0.64 16.60
N ALA A 128 -4.56 1.42 15.90
CA ALA A 128 -3.19 1.66 16.28
C ALA A 128 -3.09 2.31 17.66
N LYS A 129 -2.07 1.91 18.42
CA LYS A 129 -1.61 2.64 19.60
C LYS A 129 -1.31 4.09 19.21
N ALA A 130 -1.48 5.02 20.15
CA ALA A 130 -1.33 6.46 19.87
C ALA A 130 0.05 6.82 19.26
N GLU A 131 1.10 6.10 19.66
CA GLU A 131 2.48 6.27 19.18
C GLU A 131 2.63 5.90 17.69
N ASP A 132 1.96 4.82 17.26
CA ASP A 132 2.06 4.30 15.90
C ASP A 132 1.02 4.90 14.96
N ARG A 133 -0.06 5.46 15.51
CA ARG A 133 -1.17 6.05 14.74
C ARG A 133 -0.68 7.05 13.70
N ARG A 134 0.30 7.90 14.04
CA ARG A 134 0.85 8.87 13.09
C ARG A 134 1.55 8.18 11.91
N ARG A 135 2.31 7.11 12.16
CA ARG A 135 3.02 6.35 11.12
C ARG A 135 2.02 5.65 10.21
N HIS A 136 1.04 4.95 10.77
CA HIS A 136 -0.05 4.34 10.03
C HIS A 136 -0.80 5.32 9.13
N LEU A 137 -1.23 6.48 9.68
CA LEU A 137 -1.95 7.50 8.90
C LEU A 137 -1.09 8.08 7.77
N LEU A 138 0.23 8.21 7.97
CA LEU A 138 1.15 8.62 6.91
C LEU A 138 1.21 7.58 5.79
N SER A 139 1.33 6.30 6.14
CA SER A 139 1.34 5.20 5.17
C SER A 139 0.03 5.12 4.40
N VAL A 140 -1.12 5.16 5.09
CA VAL A 140 -2.46 5.20 4.48
C VAL A 140 -2.59 6.40 3.54
N LYS A 141 -2.21 7.59 3.97
CA LYS A 141 -2.26 8.80 3.12
C LYS A 141 -1.39 8.66 1.88
N ARG A 142 -0.19 8.07 1.99
CA ARG A 142 0.71 7.86 0.83
C ARG A 142 0.11 6.87 -0.16
N LEU A 143 -0.37 5.72 0.30
CA LEU A 143 -1.00 4.69 -0.52
C LEU A 143 -2.24 5.23 -1.26
N LEU A 144 -3.14 5.87 -0.52
CA LEU A 144 -4.37 6.42 -1.10
C LEU A 144 -4.08 7.61 -2.05
N ARG A 145 -3.04 8.40 -1.78
CA ARG A 145 -2.59 9.45 -2.70
C ARG A 145 -2.06 8.86 -4.01
N MET A 146 -1.28 7.77 -3.95
CA MET A 146 -0.79 7.08 -5.14
C MET A 146 -1.96 6.60 -6.00
N ARG A 147 -2.96 5.97 -5.38
CA ARG A 147 -4.15 5.49 -6.09
C ARG A 147 -4.94 6.60 -6.79
N VAL A 148 -5.25 7.69 -6.07
CA VAL A 148 -5.98 8.84 -6.66
C VAL A 148 -5.17 9.56 -7.75
N SER A 149 -3.84 9.55 -7.66
CA SER A 149 -2.98 10.12 -8.70
C SER A 149 -2.98 9.27 -9.98
N ALA A 150 -2.95 7.94 -9.82
CA ALA A 150 -2.99 7.00 -10.94
C ALA A 150 -4.31 7.09 -11.71
N GLU A 151 -5.44 7.17 -11.01
CA GLU A 151 -6.78 7.33 -11.61
C GLU A 151 -6.93 8.62 -12.43
N ARG A 152 -6.17 9.67 -12.10
CA ARG A 152 -6.21 10.96 -12.82
C ARG A 152 -5.27 11.02 -14.02
N GLY A 153 -4.43 10.01 -14.24
CA GLY A 153 -3.45 9.98 -15.33
C GLY A 153 -2.40 11.10 -15.26
N ASP A 154 -2.19 11.70 -14.08
CA ASP A 154 -1.34 12.88 -13.92
C ASP A 154 0.11 12.42 -13.65
N ASN A 155 0.98 12.53 -14.66
CA ASN A 155 2.41 12.16 -14.57
C ASN A 155 3.27 13.13 -13.73
N LYS A 156 2.66 14.15 -13.11
CA LYS A 156 3.37 15.07 -12.22
C LYS A 156 3.34 14.56 -10.78
N PRO A 157 4.41 14.79 -9.98
CA PRO A 157 4.39 14.48 -8.57
C PRO A 157 3.15 15.15 -7.96
N PRO A 158 2.28 14.40 -7.26
CA PRO A 158 0.98 14.90 -6.91
C PRO A 158 1.13 15.97 -5.84
N GLU A 159 1.10 17.23 -6.25
CA GLU A 159 0.61 18.32 -5.42
C GLU A 159 -0.89 18.11 -5.23
N LEU A 160 -1.23 17.02 -4.51
CA LEU A 160 -2.60 16.64 -4.23
C LEU A 160 -3.17 17.68 -3.26
N CYS A 161 -3.69 18.77 -3.81
CA CYS A 161 -4.44 19.76 -3.07
C CYS A 161 -5.71 19.07 -2.56
N ILE A 162 -5.88 19.01 -1.25
CA ILE A 162 -7.08 18.46 -0.61
C ILE A 162 -8.33 19.14 -1.13
N GLY A 163 -8.25 20.43 -1.50
CA GLY A 163 -9.34 21.12 -2.19
C GLY A 163 -9.73 20.48 -3.52
N ALA A 164 -8.77 20.05 -4.35
CA ALA A 164 -9.04 19.36 -5.60
C ALA A 164 -9.59 17.94 -5.39
N VAL A 165 -9.26 17.30 -4.27
CA VAL A 165 -9.87 16.01 -3.87
C VAL A 165 -11.21 16.21 -3.20
N ALA A 166 -11.48 17.29 -2.49
CA ALA A 166 -12.77 17.57 -1.88
C ALA A 166 -13.80 17.99 -2.95
N ASN A 167 -13.36 18.75 -3.95
CA ASN A 167 -14.23 19.32 -4.99
C ASN A 167 -14.41 18.43 -6.23
N ALA A 168 -13.68 17.30 -6.32
CA ALA A 168 -13.88 16.35 -7.42
C ALA A 168 -15.29 15.74 -7.37
N ALA A 169 -15.81 15.34 -8.54
CA ALA A 169 -17.08 14.61 -8.62
C ALA A 169 -17.07 13.41 -7.68
N GLU A 170 -18.21 13.12 -7.04
CA GLU A 170 -18.31 11.92 -6.19
C GLU A 170 -18.12 10.67 -7.06
N PRO A 171 -17.25 9.74 -6.66
CA PRO A 171 -17.04 8.53 -7.42
C PRO A 171 -18.32 7.68 -7.45
N ILE A 172 -18.50 6.92 -8.52
CA ILE A 172 -19.68 6.07 -8.70
C ILE A 172 -19.58 4.86 -7.77
N GLU A 173 -18.39 4.30 -7.63
CA GLU A 173 -18.13 3.11 -6.82
C GLU A 173 -18.05 3.42 -5.32
N GLU A 174 -18.72 2.62 -4.50
CA GLU A 174 -18.75 2.81 -3.05
C GLU A 174 -17.36 2.59 -2.41
N ILE A 175 -16.56 1.70 -2.98
CA ILE A 175 -15.19 1.42 -2.54
C ILE A 175 -14.33 2.68 -2.70
N GLU A 176 -14.42 3.35 -3.86
CA GLU A 176 -13.71 4.60 -4.12
C GLU A 176 -14.18 5.73 -3.19
N LYS A 177 -15.49 5.81 -2.89
CA LYS A 177 -16.01 6.78 -1.91
C LYS A 177 -15.39 6.56 -0.53
N GLN A 178 -15.35 5.32 -0.06
CA GLN A 178 -14.75 4.97 1.23
C GLN A 178 -13.26 5.31 1.27
N MET A 179 -12.51 4.95 0.22
CA MET A 179 -11.07 5.27 0.12
C MET A 179 -10.82 6.78 0.13
N ARG A 180 -11.63 7.55 -0.60
CA ARG A 180 -11.53 9.02 -0.60
C ARG A 180 -11.82 9.61 0.78
N LYS A 181 -12.82 9.09 1.51
CA LYS A 181 -13.08 9.49 2.90
C LYS A 181 -11.89 9.17 3.80
N CYS A 182 -11.34 7.95 3.73
CA CYS A 182 -10.18 7.53 4.51
C CYS A 182 -8.96 8.43 4.24
N LEU A 183 -8.72 8.80 2.99
CA LEU A 183 -7.65 9.74 2.60
C LEU A 183 -7.85 11.11 3.25
N LEU A 184 -9.07 11.66 3.20
CA LEU A 184 -9.37 12.97 3.77
C LEU A 184 -9.28 12.96 5.30
N VAL A 185 -9.83 11.94 5.96
CA VAL A 185 -9.73 11.76 7.41
C VAL A 185 -8.26 11.64 7.84
N SER A 186 -7.49 10.76 7.19
CA SER A 186 -6.07 10.58 7.49
C SER A 186 -5.29 11.86 7.28
N HIS A 187 -5.61 12.60 6.22
CA HIS A 187 -5.00 13.90 5.97
C HIS A 187 -5.29 14.90 7.09
N TYR A 188 -6.56 15.10 7.45
CA TYR A 188 -6.94 16.08 8.47
C TYR A 188 -6.35 15.74 9.84
N LEU A 189 -6.36 14.46 10.22
CA LEU A 189 -5.73 14.00 11.46
C LEU A 189 -4.22 14.30 11.48
N LEU A 190 -3.51 14.01 10.39
CA LEU A 190 -2.09 14.33 10.28
C LEU A 190 -1.81 15.83 10.34
N VAL A 191 -2.64 16.65 9.70
CA VAL A 191 -2.49 18.12 9.79
C VAL A 191 -2.70 18.58 11.23
N LEU A 192 -3.73 18.08 11.92
CA LEU A 192 -3.94 18.42 13.34
C LEU A 192 -2.74 18.02 14.19
N ASP A 193 -2.22 16.81 14.03
CA ASP A 193 -1.04 16.36 14.77
C ASP A 193 0.19 17.22 14.46
N THR A 194 0.40 17.63 13.20
CA THR A 194 1.51 18.53 12.86
C THR A 194 1.35 19.91 13.49
N VAL A 195 0.13 20.46 13.48
CA VAL A 195 -0.16 21.78 14.01
C VAL A 195 -0.07 21.79 15.54
N GLU A 196 -0.56 20.77 16.22
CA GLU A 196 -0.49 20.67 17.69
C GLU A 196 0.95 20.54 18.18
N ASN A 197 1.83 19.87 17.41
CA ASN A 197 3.25 19.77 17.71
C ASN A 197 4.05 21.04 17.41
N HIS A 198 3.54 21.95 16.58
CA HIS A 198 4.21 23.21 16.23
C HIS A 198 3.47 24.38 16.85
N SER A 199 3.91 24.81 18.03
CA SER A 199 3.28 25.86 18.83
C SER A 199 3.54 27.28 18.28
N GLN A 200 3.10 27.59 17.06
CA GLN A 200 3.07 28.97 16.57
C GLN A 200 1.65 29.55 16.64
N GLU A 201 1.55 30.79 17.13
CA GLU A 201 0.27 31.47 17.43
C GLU A 201 -0.66 31.57 16.20
N GLY A 202 -0.11 31.65 14.99
CA GLY A 202 -0.86 31.70 13.73
C GLY A 202 -1.49 30.37 13.29
N LEU A 203 -1.06 29.23 13.85
CA LEU A 203 -1.57 27.90 13.48
C LEU A 203 -2.85 27.52 14.24
N SER A 204 -3.23 28.27 15.28
CA SER A 204 -4.45 28.01 16.05
C SER A 204 -5.72 28.07 15.18
N GLN A 205 -5.79 29.03 14.26
CA GLN A 205 -6.92 29.17 13.33
C GLN A 205 -6.96 28.04 12.29
N THR A 206 -5.80 27.61 11.78
CA THR A 206 -5.75 26.48 10.83
C THR A 206 -6.11 25.17 11.52
N ALA A 207 -5.68 24.97 12.78
CA ALA A 207 -6.11 23.84 13.60
C ALA A 207 -7.64 23.81 13.75
N ALA A 208 -8.25 24.93 14.12
CA ALA A 208 -9.69 25.04 14.27
C ALA A 208 -10.43 24.76 12.96
N ARG A 209 -9.99 25.33 11.83
CA ARG A 209 -10.58 25.07 10.50
C ARG A 209 -10.49 23.59 10.13
N THR A 210 -9.33 22.97 10.33
CA THR A 210 -9.09 21.55 10.04
C THR A 210 -9.95 20.65 10.92
N ALA A 211 -10.07 20.94 12.21
CA ALA A 211 -10.92 20.18 13.14
C ALA A 211 -12.40 20.28 12.77
N VAL A 212 -12.87 21.47 12.38
CA VAL A 212 -14.25 21.66 11.88
C VAL A 212 -14.47 20.92 10.56
N ALA A 213 -13.51 20.94 9.63
CA ALA A 213 -13.60 20.19 8.38
C ALA A 213 -13.66 18.66 8.63
N LEU A 214 -12.91 18.17 9.62
CA LEU A 214 -12.92 16.76 10.03
C LEU A 214 -14.30 16.29 10.52
N LEU A 215 -15.11 17.17 11.13
CA LEU A 215 -16.46 16.83 11.61
C LEU A 215 -17.41 16.40 10.48
N ARG A 216 -17.14 16.76 9.22
CA ARG A 216 -17.89 16.24 8.06
C ARG A 216 -17.79 14.71 7.96
N TYR A 217 -16.69 14.15 8.46
CA TYR A 217 -16.38 12.72 8.46
C TYR A 217 -16.50 12.11 9.87
N ALA A 218 -17.28 12.74 10.77
CA ALA A 218 -17.44 12.29 12.16
C ALA A 218 -17.98 10.85 12.31
N LYS A 219 -18.60 10.28 11.27
CA LYS A 219 -19.04 8.87 11.25
C LYS A 219 -17.88 7.88 11.15
N GLU A 220 -16.76 8.31 10.56
CA GLU A 220 -15.57 7.47 10.33
C GLU A 220 -14.59 7.50 11.51
N ILE A 221 -14.86 8.36 12.50
CA ILE A 221 -14.03 8.55 13.70
C ILE A 221 -14.91 8.54 14.95
N ARG A 222 -14.31 8.60 16.13
CA ARG A 222 -15.05 8.76 17.38
C ARG A 222 -15.68 10.15 17.44
N SER A 223 -16.98 10.23 17.11
CA SER A 223 -17.74 11.48 17.03
C SER A 223 -17.55 12.37 18.26
N ASP A 224 -17.73 11.83 19.46
CA ASP A 224 -17.66 12.61 20.71
C ASP A 224 -16.26 13.22 20.93
N GLU A 225 -15.21 12.44 20.67
CA GLU A 225 -13.82 12.90 20.76
C GLU A 225 -13.55 13.98 19.73
N ALA A 226 -14.08 13.83 18.51
CA ALA A 226 -13.94 14.80 17.44
C ALA A 226 -14.64 16.13 17.74
N PHE A 227 -15.88 16.10 18.24
CA PHE A 227 -16.62 17.29 18.65
C PHE A 227 -15.97 18.00 19.83
N TYR A 228 -15.53 17.23 20.83
CA TYR A 228 -14.79 17.77 21.97
C TYR A 228 -13.48 18.45 21.54
N ARG A 229 -12.66 17.77 20.72
CA ARG A 229 -11.39 18.31 20.19
C ARG A 229 -11.63 19.55 19.33
N ALA A 230 -12.65 19.54 18.48
CA ALA A 230 -13.02 20.71 17.67
C ALA A 230 -13.41 21.90 18.56
N GLY A 231 -14.20 21.70 19.61
CA GLY A 231 -14.56 22.75 20.56
C GLY A 231 -13.34 23.35 21.28
N GLN A 232 -12.40 22.51 21.73
CA GLN A 232 -11.16 22.97 22.35
C GLN A 232 -10.31 23.82 21.39
N LEU A 233 -10.13 23.38 20.14
CA LEU A 233 -9.36 24.09 19.14
C LEU A 233 -10.04 25.41 18.71
N CYS A 234 -11.36 25.42 18.55
CA CYS A 234 -12.12 26.64 18.30
C CYS A 234 -11.99 27.64 19.44
N LYS A 235 -12.01 27.20 20.70
CA LYS A 235 -11.78 28.08 21.86
C LYS A 235 -10.39 28.69 21.82
N LYS A 236 -9.35 27.90 21.53
CA LYS A 236 -7.96 28.38 21.37
C LYS A 236 -7.81 29.40 20.24
N ALA A 237 -8.60 29.28 19.18
CA ALA A 237 -8.64 30.22 18.07
C ALA A 237 -9.52 31.47 18.32
N GLY A 238 -10.13 31.60 19.50
CA GLY A 238 -11.03 32.71 19.85
C GLY A 238 -12.47 32.56 19.33
N TRP A 239 -12.84 31.42 18.76
CA TRP A 239 -14.18 31.15 18.21
C TRP A 239 -15.11 30.58 19.28
N THR A 240 -15.39 31.38 20.31
CA THR A 240 -16.13 30.95 21.51
C THR A 240 -17.54 30.44 21.22
N GLY A 241 -18.27 31.06 20.28
CA GLY A 241 -19.60 30.60 19.87
C GLY A 241 -19.59 29.20 19.25
N MET A 242 -18.62 28.93 18.37
CA MET A 242 -18.44 27.59 17.77
C MET A 242 -17.97 26.57 18.80
N ALA A 243 -17.09 26.97 19.72
CA ALA A 243 -16.65 26.09 20.81
C ALA A 243 -17.82 25.66 21.70
N PHE A 244 -18.70 26.59 22.06
CA PHE A 244 -19.91 26.29 22.83
C PHE A 244 -20.84 25.36 22.05
N PHE A 245 -21.06 25.60 20.76
CA PHE A 245 -21.90 24.74 19.93
C PHE A 245 -21.39 23.29 19.89
N PHE A 246 -20.08 23.08 19.68
CA PHE A 246 -19.53 21.74 19.58
C PHE A 246 -19.48 20.95 20.90
N TRP A 247 -19.45 21.62 22.05
CA TRP A 247 -19.49 20.92 23.35
C TRP A 247 -20.88 20.52 23.81
N ASN A 248 -21.93 21.04 23.17
CA ASN A 248 -23.33 20.72 23.51
C ASN A 248 -23.98 19.73 22.53
N ARG A 249 -23.17 19.06 21.71
CA ARG A 249 -23.62 18.13 20.68
C ARG A 249 -23.19 16.71 21.01
#